data_AF-D4YRW1-F1
#
_entry.id   AF-D4YRW1-F1
#
_cell.length_a   1.000
_cell.length_b   1.000
_cell.length_c   1.000
_cell.angle_alpha   90.00
_cell.angle_beta   90.00
_cell.angle_gamma   90.00
#
_symmetry.space_group_name_H-M   'P 1'
#
loop_
_entity.id
_entity.type
_entity.pdbx_description
1 polymer ?
#
loop_
_entity_poly.entity_id
_entity_poly.type
_entity_poly.pdbx_seq_one_letter_code
_entity_poly.pdbx_strand_id
1 'polypeptide(L)'
;MVQQVTLIFTLHSKKTFPLWERFFLAIILIEVKKMTQDLSKRVEQAAQGITPQTKPDERRRYLGSLRERVLVRMNNTEIKDPNLTALFLEHIDDYQGYTVLINGNIEDNSFLGKIEGLCSQKNIPFTLINDDSAKTGPQDTAVLVVAKTAINKMRVEINQVYPSELPKEELTSSSTQKKGSFWHRLFHGNK
;
A
#
# COMPACT_ATOMS: atom_id res chain seq x y z
N MET A 1 19.19 -33.77 11.44
CA MET A 1 18.01 -34.44 10.85
C MET A 1 18.19 -34.68 9.35
N VAL A 2 18.47 -33.66 8.52
CA VAL A 2 18.76 -33.82 7.07
C VAL A 2 19.84 -34.85 6.77
N GLN A 3 20.95 -34.77 7.52
CA GLN A 3 22.08 -35.69 7.34
C GLN A 3 21.71 -37.13 7.69
N GLN A 4 20.78 -37.37 8.62
CA GLN A 4 20.28 -38.71 8.91
C GLN A 4 19.29 -39.20 7.85
N VAL A 5 18.44 -38.33 7.29
CA VAL A 5 17.52 -38.69 6.19
C VAL A 5 18.31 -39.01 4.91
N THR A 6 19.34 -38.23 4.60
CA THR A 6 20.26 -38.49 3.48
C THR A 6 21.07 -39.77 3.72
N LEU A 7 21.56 -40.00 4.95
CA LEU A 7 22.29 -41.21 5.29
C LEU A 7 21.40 -42.47 5.22
N ILE A 8 20.14 -42.39 5.65
CA ILE A 8 19.14 -43.45 5.49
C ILE A 8 18.91 -43.73 4.00
N PHE A 9 18.80 -42.70 3.16
CA PHE A 9 18.70 -42.86 1.69
C PHE A 9 19.92 -43.57 1.08
N THR A 10 21.13 -43.19 1.49
CA THR A 10 22.38 -43.77 0.98
C THR A 10 22.59 -45.20 1.48
N LEU A 11 22.22 -45.51 2.73
CA LEU A 11 22.33 -46.85 3.32
C LEU A 11 21.25 -47.83 2.82
N HIS A 12 20.08 -47.35 2.37
CA HIS A 12 18.97 -48.22 1.91
C HIS A 12 18.87 -48.42 0.38
N SER A 13 19.86 -47.94 -0.39
CA SER A 13 19.94 -48.01 -1.86
C SER A 13 20.00 -49.44 -2.46
N LYS A 14 20.07 -50.50 -1.62
CA LYS A 14 20.13 -51.90 -2.08
C LYS A 14 18.76 -52.60 -2.24
N LYS A 15 17.63 -51.92 -2.07
CA LYS A 15 16.29 -52.46 -2.37
C LYS A 15 15.61 -51.62 -3.44
N THR A 16 15.17 -52.27 -4.52
CA THR A 16 14.37 -51.65 -5.59
C THR A 16 12.98 -51.30 -5.06
N PHE A 17 12.83 -50.09 -4.54
CA PHE A 17 11.54 -49.57 -4.11
C PHE A 17 10.66 -49.17 -5.31
N PRO A 18 9.33 -49.34 -5.22
CA PRO A 18 8.41 -48.95 -6.27
C PRO A 18 8.45 -47.44 -6.50
N LEU A 19 8.15 -47.03 -7.74
CA LEU A 19 8.33 -45.65 -8.21
C LEU A 19 7.61 -44.62 -7.32
N TRP A 20 6.42 -44.96 -6.82
CA TRP A 20 5.60 -44.08 -5.99
C TRP A 20 6.23 -43.76 -4.61
N GLU A 21 6.95 -44.71 -3.99
CA GLU A 21 7.66 -44.45 -2.73
C GLU A 21 8.86 -43.51 -2.95
N ARG A 22 9.55 -43.64 -4.09
CA ARG A 22 10.66 -42.75 -4.45
C ARG A 22 10.18 -41.32 -4.66
N PHE A 23 9.00 -41.13 -5.27
CA PHE A 23 8.37 -39.82 -5.42
C PHE A 23 7.96 -39.22 -4.07
N PHE A 24 7.31 -40.00 -3.22
CA PHE A 24 6.89 -39.55 -1.89
C PHE A 24 8.09 -39.11 -1.03
N LEU A 25 9.14 -39.92 -1.02
CA LEU A 25 10.37 -39.61 -0.30
C LEU A 25 11.12 -38.39 -0.88
N ALA A 26 11.09 -38.20 -2.21
CA ALA A 26 11.67 -37.01 -2.84
C ALA A 26 10.92 -35.72 -2.42
N ILE A 27 9.59 -35.75 -2.33
CA ILE A 27 8.78 -34.62 -1.85
C ILE A 27 9.15 -34.28 -0.40
N ILE A 28 9.22 -35.28 0.48
CA ILE A 28 9.63 -35.08 1.88
C ILE A 28 11.04 -34.49 1.96
N LEU A 29 11.98 -35.00 1.16
CA LEU A 29 13.35 -34.50 1.15
C LEU A 29 13.42 -33.04 0.68
N ILE A 30 12.63 -32.66 -0.33
CA ILE A 30 12.52 -31.28 -0.81
C ILE A 30 11.98 -30.36 0.29
N GLU A 31 10.91 -30.77 0.98
CA GLU A 31 10.31 -29.96 2.05
C GLU A 31 11.25 -29.83 3.25
N VAL A 32 11.91 -30.92 3.65
CA VAL A 32 12.90 -30.92 4.73
C VAL A 32 14.12 -30.05 4.37
N LYS A 33 14.58 -30.09 3.12
CA LYS A 33 15.68 -29.24 2.64
C LYS A 33 15.28 -27.77 2.65
N LYS A 34 14.05 -27.45 2.21
CA LYS A 34 13.48 -26.10 2.24
C LYS A 34 13.43 -25.54 3.66
N MET A 35 12.88 -26.29 4.62
CA MET A 35 12.83 -25.89 6.03
C MET A 35 14.23 -25.66 6.62
N THR A 36 15.23 -26.44 6.23
CA THR A 36 16.60 -26.29 6.74
C THR A 36 17.26 -25.03 6.19
N GLN A 37 17.02 -24.70 4.92
CA GLN A 37 17.51 -23.46 4.30
C GLN A 37 16.89 -22.21 4.92
N ASP A 38 15.61 -22.26 5.28
CA ASP A 38 14.93 -21.16 5.96
C ASP A 38 15.50 -20.93 7.38
N LEU A 39 15.85 -22.01 8.09
CA LEU A 39 16.47 -21.92 9.41
C LEU A 39 17.88 -21.33 9.35
N SER A 40 18.74 -21.80 8.44
CA SER A 40 20.10 -21.26 8.28
C SER A 40 20.06 -19.78 7.90
N LYS A 41 19.16 -19.39 6.99
CA LYS A 41 18.97 -17.99 6.60
C LYS A 41 18.58 -17.09 7.77
N ARG A 42 17.73 -17.57 8.68
CA ARG A 42 17.35 -16.80 9.89
C ARG A 42 18.51 -16.65 10.88
N VAL A 43 19.34 -17.68 11.03
CA VAL A 43 20.54 -17.61 11.88
C VAL A 43 21.56 -16.63 11.30
N GLU A 44 21.79 -16.67 9.99
CA GLU A 44 22.64 -15.72 9.27
C GLU A 44 22.13 -14.27 9.42
N GLN A 45 20.83 -14.05 9.24
CA GLN A 45 20.20 -12.73 9.43
C GLN A 45 20.32 -12.24 10.87
N ALA A 46 20.13 -13.11 11.86
CA ALA A 46 20.31 -12.77 13.27
C ALA A 46 21.77 -12.43 13.60
N ALA A 47 22.73 -13.18 13.04
CA ALA A 47 24.16 -12.91 13.19
C ALA A 47 24.58 -11.57 12.55
N GLN A 48 23.91 -11.15 11.48
CA GLN A 48 24.11 -9.85 10.83
C GLN A 48 23.37 -8.69 11.52
N GLY A 49 22.64 -8.95 12.61
CA GLY A 49 21.84 -7.93 13.30
C GLY A 49 20.63 -7.43 12.50
N ILE A 50 20.26 -8.12 11.42
CA ILE A 50 19.12 -7.76 10.57
C ILE A 50 17.86 -8.23 11.30
N THR A 51 17.19 -7.32 11.99
CA THR A 51 15.89 -7.60 12.57
C THR A 51 14.84 -7.72 11.45
N PRO A 52 13.98 -8.76 11.47
CA PRO A 52 12.92 -8.89 10.49
C PRO A 52 12.05 -7.64 10.46
N GLN A 53 11.92 -7.04 9.28
CA GLN A 53 11.07 -5.86 9.09
C GLN A 53 9.62 -6.17 9.47
N THR A 54 9.01 -5.31 10.26
CA THR A 54 7.60 -5.42 10.63
C THR A 54 6.73 -5.15 9.40
N LYS A 55 5.74 -6.03 9.15
CA LYS A 55 4.74 -5.89 8.08
C LYS A 55 5.35 -5.62 6.69
N PRO A 56 6.11 -6.58 6.13
CA PRO A 56 6.83 -6.38 4.88
C PRO A 56 5.92 -6.02 3.70
N ASP A 57 4.69 -6.53 3.67
CA ASP A 57 3.76 -6.27 2.56
C ASP A 57 3.23 -4.84 2.58
N GLU A 58 2.93 -4.29 3.77
CA GLU A 58 2.57 -2.87 3.90
C GLU A 58 3.73 -1.97 3.47
N ARG A 59 4.96 -2.27 3.91
CA ARG A 59 6.14 -1.48 3.55
C ARG A 59 6.42 -1.51 2.06
N ARG A 60 6.22 -2.64 1.39
CA ARG A 60 6.32 -2.71 -0.08
C ARG A 60 5.29 -1.81 -0.75
N ARG A 61 4.04 -1.80 -0.26
CA ARG A 61 2.96 -0.99 -0.85
C ARG A 61 3.12 0.51 -0.60
N TYR A 62 3.69 0.91 0.54
CA TYR A 62 3.78 2.31 0.98
C TYR A 62 5.21 2.86 0.97
N LEU A 63 6.01 2.45 -0.02
CA LEU A 63 7.37 2.98 -0.26
C LEU A 63 8.25 2.98 1.00
N GLY A 64 8.22 1.89 1.76
CA GLY A 64 8.96 1.72 3.01
C GLY A 64 8.25 2.23 4.27
N SER A 65 7.16 2.99 4.14
CA SER A 65 6.36 3.49 5.25
C SER A 65 5.29 2.48 5.73
N LEU A 66 4.54 2.85 6.78
CA LEU A 66 3.42 2.07 7.31
C LEU A 66 2.11 2.77 6.99
N ARG A 67 1.04 1.98 6.81
CA ARG A 67 -0.29 2.48 6.46
C ARG A 67 -0.80 3.54 7.43
N GLU A 68 -0.54 3.37 8.72
CA GLU A 68 -0.99 4.26 9.79
C GLU A 68 -0.39 5.67 9.71
N ARG A 69 0.72 5.87 8.98
CA ARG A 69 1.42 7.16 8.88
C ARG A 69 1.05 7.94 7.63
N VAL A 70 0.27 7.35 6.73
CA VAL A 70 -0.06 7.93 5.43
C VAL A 70 -1.16 8.96 5.57
N LEU A 71 -0.89 10.17 5.08
CA LEU A 71 -1.86 11.25 4.94
C LEU A 71 -2.54 11.18 3.57
N VAL A 72 -1.75 11.25 2.51
CA VAL A 72 -2.20 11.23 1.11
C VAL A 72 -1.36 10.23 0.31
N ARG A 73 -2.01 9.54 -0.63
CA ARG A 73 -1.43 8.62 -1.59
C ARG A 73 -1.95 8.96 -3.00
N MET A 74 -1.06 8.84 -3.98
CA MET A 74 -1.41 8.79 -5.40
C MET A 74 -0.78 7.57 -6.07
N ASN A 75 -1.48 6.99 -7.03
CA ASN A 75 -1.03 5.85 -7.84
C ASN A 75 -0.41 6.29 -9.17
N ASN A 76 0.31 5.38 -9.83
CA ASN A 76 0.97 5.64 -11.12
C ASN A 76 0.02 6.00 -12.27
N THR A 77 -1.26 5.62 -12.21
CA THR A 77 -2.27 6.12 -13.15
C THR A 77 -2.74 7.52 -12.82
N GLU A 78 -2.93 7.83 -11.54
CA GLU A 78 -3.52 9.10 -11.07
C GLU A 78 -2.57 10.29 -11.27
N ILE A 79 -1.25 10.05 -11.22
CA ILE A 79 -0.26 11.09 -11.55
C ILE A 79 -0.32 11.54 -13.01
N LYS A 80 -0.82 10.69 -13.92
CA LYS A 80 -0.97 11.05 -15.34
C LYS A 80 -2.16 11.98 -15.57
N ASP A 81 -3.09 12.04 -14.61
CA ASP A 81 -4.23 12.93 -14.67
C ASP A 81 -3.80 14.33 -14.23
N PRO A 82 -3.84 15.33 -15.13
CA PRO A 82 -3.37 16.68 -14.81
C PRO A 82 -4.22 17.35 -13.71
N ASN A 83 -5.51 17.01 -13.62
CA ASN A 83 -6.41 17.53 -12.59
C ASN A 83 -6.03 17.04 -11.20
N LEU A 84 -5.68 15.75 -11.05
CA LEU A 84 -5.26 15.19 -9.77
C LEU A 84 -3.89 15.70 -9.36
N THR A 85 -2.98 15.85 -10.33
CA THR A 85 -1.69 16.49 -10.10
C THR A 85 -1.88 17.94 -9.62
N ALA A 86 -2.72 18.73 -10.29
CA ALA A 86 -2.98 20.11 -9.88
C ALA A 86 -3.59 20.17 -8.47
N LEU A 87 -4.55 19.29 -8.16
CA LEU A 87 -5.17 19.19 -6.84
C LEU A 87 -4.16 18.86 -5.75
N PHE A 88 -3.21 17.95 -6.03
CA PHE A 88 -2.14 17.62 -5.09
C PHE A 88 -1.24 18.82 -4.80
N LEU A 89 -0.90 19.59 -5.85
CA LEU A 89 -0.04 20.77 -5.76
C LEU A 89 -0.75 21.96 -5.09
N GLU A 90 -2.07 22.11 -5.26
CA GLU A 90 -2.86 23.14 -4.59
C GLU A 90 -2.83 22.97 -3.06
N HIS A 91 -2.85 21.72 -2.60
CA HIS A 91 -2.81 21.39 -1.18
C HIS A 91 -1.39 21.17 -0.63
N ILE A 92 -0.36 21.69 -1.32
CA ILE A 92 1.04 21.54 -0.91
C ILE A 92 1.30 22.13 0.48
N ASP A 93 0.58 23.20 0.85
CA ASP A 93 0.72 23.87 2.15
C ASP A 93 0.22 23.00 3.31
N ASP A 94 -0.71 22.07 3.07
CA ASP A 94 -1.19 21.11 4.08
C ASP A 94 -0.14 20.05 4.42
N TYR A 95 0.88 19.88 3.57
CA TYR A 95 1.96 18.91 3.76
C TYR A 95 3.10 19.46 4.61
N GLN A 96 2.99 20.68 5.15
CA GLN A 96 3.99 21.23 6.04
C GLN A 96 4.14 20.37 7.30
N GLY A 97 5.38 19.96 7.59
CA GLY A 97 5.68 19.07 8.73
C GLY A 97 5.52 17.57 8.44
N TYR A 98 5.09 17.20 7.23
CA TYR A 98 5.12 15.83 6.71
C TYR A 98 6.35 15.62 5.82
N THR A 99 6.59 14.38 5.40
CA THR A 99 7.62 14.00 4.43
C THR A 99 6.96 13.45 3.19
N VAL A 100 7.41 13.89 2.01
CA VAL A 100 6.92 13.41 0.71
C VAL A 100 7.84 12.30 0.22
N LEU A 101 7.33 11.09 0.11
CA LEU A 101 8.03 9.96 -0.50
C LEU A 101 7.59 9.84 -1.96
N ILE A 102 8.56 9.79 -2.85
CA ILE A 102 8.35 9.78 -4.29
C ILE A 102 9.00 8.53 -4.84
N ASN A 103 8.28 7.76 -5.64
CA ASN A 103 8.84 6.62 -6.36
C ASN A 103 9.71 7.16 -7.50
N GLY A 104 11.03 6.96 -7.43
CA GLY A 104 11.95 7.47 -8.44
C GLY A 104 12.08 6.59 -9.68
N ASN A 105 11.37 5.45 -9.73
CA ASN A 105 11.30 4.57 -10.91
C ASN A 105 10.18 4.99 -11.89
N ILE A 106 9.43 6.05 -11.60
CA ILE A 106 8.36 6.54 -12.49
C ILE A 106 8.97 7.23 -13.71
N GLU A 107 8.46 6.93 -14.90
CA GLU A 107 8.93 7.53 -16.17
C GLU A 107 8.46 8.99 -16.41
N ASP A 108 7.47 9.46 -15.64
CA ASP A 108 6.90 10.80 -15.78
C ASP A 108 7.76 11.87 -15.10
N ASN A 109 8.80 12.27 -15.81
CA ASN A 109 9.72 13.32 -15.39
C ASN A 109 9.03 14.69 -15.21
N SER A 110 7.87 14.93 -15.86
CA SER A 110 7.16 16.20 -15.75
C SER A 110 6.52 16.38 -14.38
N PHE A 111 5.99 15.29 -13.82
CA PHE A 111 5.37 15.26 -12.52
C PHE A 111 6.43 15.33 -11.41
N LEU A 112 7.51 14.55 -11.53
CA LEU A 112 8.63 14.56 -10.59
C LEU A 112 9.23 15.96 -10.44
N GLY A 113 9.58 16.62 -11.55
CA GLY A 113 10.17 17.96 -11.50
C GLY A 113 9.25 19.02 -10.89
N LYS A 114 7.93 18.92 -11.08
CA LYS A 114 6.95 19.82 -10.45
C LYS A 114 6.92 19.65 -8.94
N ILE A 115 6.85 18.40 -8.45
CA ILE A 115 6.81 18.12 -7.02
C ILE A 115 8.13 18.49 -6.35
N GLU A 116 9.26 18.10 -6.93
CA GLU A 116 10.59 18.43 -6.38
C GLU A 116 10.79 19.93 -6.28
N GLY A 117 10.43 20.67 -7.33
CA GLY A 117 10.48 22.13 -7.37
C GLY A 117 9.62 22.76 -6.28
N LEU A 118 8.37 22.32 -6.13
CA LEU A 118 7.45 22.88 -5.14
C LEU A 118 7.80 22.50 -3.70
N CYS A 119 8.20 21.26 -3.45
CA CYS A 119 8.68 20.82 -2.13
C CYS A 119 9.92 21.61 -1.72
N SER A 120 10.86 21.83 -2.65
CA SER A 120 12.05 22.64 -2.40
C SER A 120 11.71 24.10 -2.11
N GLN A 121 10.76 24.70 -2.85
CA GLN A 121 10.32 26.07 -2.63
C GLN A 121 9.63 26.27 -1.27
N LYS A 122 8.82 25.31 -0.84
CA LYS A 122 8.09 25.34 0.44
C LYS A 122 8.88 24.76 1.61
N ASN A 123 10.12 24.32 1.38
CA ASN A 123 10.98 23.67 2.36
C ASN A 123 10.34 22.42 3.02
N ILE A 124 9.63 21.63 2.20
CA ILE A 124 9.02 20.37 2.59
C ILE A 124 10.03 19.24 2.33
N PRO A 125 10.35 18.40 3.33
CA PRO A 125 11.30 17.31 3.14
C PRO A 125 10.70 16.27 2.18
N PHE A 126 11.47 15.91 1.15
CA PHE A 126 11.09 14.86 0.22
C PHE A 126 12.21 13.81 0.08
N THR A 127 11.85 12.60 -0.36
CA THR A 127 12.80 11.51 -0.56
C THR A 127 12.40 10.69 -1.78
N LEU A 128 13.36 10.47 -2.67
CA LEU A 128 13.22 9.57 -3.81
C LEU A 128 13.54 8.13 -3.37
N ILE A 129 12.58 7.23 -3.58
CA ILE A 129 12.69 5.81 -3.25
C ILE A 129 12.86 5.01 -4.53
N ASN A 130 14.03 4.37 -4.65
CA ASN A 130 14.43 3.54 -5.80
C ASN A 130 14.63 2.06 -5.43
N ASP A 131 14.24 1.67 -4.21
CA ASP A 131 14.40 0.31 -3.71
C ASP A 131 13.49 -0.69 -4.46
N ASP A 132 13.74 -1.99 -4.29
CA ASP A 132 12.90 -3.07 -4.86
C ASP A 132 11.41 -3.01 -4.47
N SER A 133 11.05 -2.22 -3.45
CA SER A 133 9.65 -1.94 -3.11
C SER A 133 8.95 -0.99 -4.08
N ALA A 134 9.71 -0.17 -4.80
CA ALA A 134 9.23 0.86 -5.71
C ALA A 134 8.84 0.25 -7.06
N LYS A 135 7.72 -0.49 -7.05
CA LYS A 135 7.13 -1.08 -8.25
C LYS A 135 6.44 0.00 -9.10
N THR A 136 6.41 -0.23 -10.41
CA THR A 136 5.89 0.71 -11.41
C THR A 136 4.58 0.24 -12.06
N GLY A 137 3.88 -0.71 -11.44
CA GLY A 137 2.58 -1.17 -11.93
C GLY A 137 1.52 -0.05 -11.88
N PRO A 138 0.42 -0.14 -12.65
CA PRO A 138 -0.56 0.94 -12.77
C PRO A 138 -1.17 1.38 -11.41
N GLN A 139 -1.42 0.42 -10.53
CA GLN A 139 -2.03 0.65 -9.20
C GLN A 139 -1.00 0.75 -8.07
N ASP A 140 0.29 0.72 -8.40
CA ASP A 140 1.35 0.89 -7.41
C ASP A 140 1.49 2.38 -7.04
N THR A 141 1.98 2.62 -5.82
CA THR A 141 2.12 3.96 -5.27
C THR A 141 3.18 4.76 -6.03
N ALA A 142 2.78 5.92 -6.53
CA ALA A 142 3.66 6.89 -7.15
C ALA A 142 4.26 7.86 -6.11
N VAL A 143 3.38 8.46 -5.32
CA VAL A 143 3.73 9.47 -4.30
C VAL A 143 2.94 9.22 -3.04
N LEU A 144 3.58 9.50 -1.91
CA LEU A 144 3.02 9.34 -0.58
C LEU A 144 3.41 10.51 0.31
N VAL A 145 2.45 11.09 1.01
CA VAL A 145 2.71 12.07 2.08
C VAL A 145 2.61 11.34 3.41
N VAL A 146 3.69 11.33 4.18
CA VAL A 146 3.81 10.55 5.42
C VAL A 146 4.14 11.42 6.63
N ALA A 147 3.51 11.08 7.74
CA ALA A 147 3.81 11.67 9.04
C ALA A 147 4.97 10.94 9.72
N LYS A 148 5.65 11.64 10.64
CA LYS A 148 6.66 11.03 11.52
C LYS A 148 6.04 10.02 12.50
N THR A 149 4.81 10.26 12.92
CA THR A 149 4.04 9.45 13.88
C THR A 149 2.78 8.86 13.23
N ALA A 150 2.13 7.90 13.90
CA ALA A 150 0.89 7.30 13.41
C ALA A 150 -0.29 8.28 13.48
N ILE A 151 -0.98 8.50 12.36
CA ILE A 151 -2.16 9.38 12.23
C ILE A 151 -3.47 8.61 11.97
N ASN A 152 -3.39 7.35 11.57
CA ASN A 152 -4.51 6.41 11.43
C ASN A 152 -5.71 6.93 10.60
N LYS A 153 -5.43 7.66 9.51
CA LYS A 153 -6.48 8.13 8.60
C LYS A 153 -7.06 6.97 7.79
N MET A 154 -8.38 6.81 7.79
CA MET A 154 -9.06 5.73 7.05
C MET A 154 -9.03 5.93 5.53
N ARG A 155 -9.18 7.18 5.07
CA ARG A 155 -9.10 7.58 3.67
C ARG A 155 -7.77 8.25 3.40
N VAL A 156 -7.07 7.80 2.36
CA VAL A 156 -5.73 8.27 2.01
C VAL A 156 -5.55 8.51 0.52
N GLU A 157 -6.42 7.98 -0.34
CA GLU A 157 -6.35 8.24 -1.77
C GLU A 157 -6.70 9.71 -2.03
N ILE A 158 -5.99 10.38 -2.94
CA ILE A 158 -6.13 11.83 -3.17
C ILE A 158 -7.59 12.27 -3.38
N ASN A 159 -8.34 11.54 -4.18
CA ASN A 159 -9.75 11.80 -4.48
C ASN A 159 -10.68 11.71 -3.26
N GLN A 160 -10.24 11.01 -2.22
CA GLN A 160 -10.99 10.84 -0.99
C GLN A 160 -10.61 11.86 0.07
N VAL A 161 -9.35 12.30 0.08
CA VAL A 161 -8.84 13.31 1.01
C VAL A 161 -9.31 14.69 0.55
N TYR A 162 -9.19 14.97 -0.74
CA TYR A 162 -9.64 16.20 -1.39
C TYR A 162 -10.71 15.83 -2.42
N PRO A 163 -11.97 15.64 -1.98
CA PRO A 163 -13.06 15.41 -2.93
C PRO A 163 -13.20 16.67 -3.80
N SER A 164 -13.21 16.49 -5.12
CA SER A 164 -13.54 17.59 -6.03
C SER A 164 -14.90 18.15 -5.63
N GLU A 165 -15.03 19.48 -5.61
CA GLU A 165 -16.33 20.11 -5.40
C GLU A 165 -17.30 19.54 -6.43
N LEU A 166 -18.27 18.74 -5.98
CA LEU A 166 -19.45 18.44 -6.78
C LEU A 166 -20.03 19.80 -7.23
N PRO A 167 -20.57 19.92 -8.46
CA PRO A 167 -21.41 21.07 -8.77
C PRO A 167 -22.36 21.25 -7.60
N LYS A 168 -22.28 22.42 -6.95
CA LYS A 168 -23.19 22.81 -5.88
C LYS A 168 -24.58 22.84 -6.53
N GLU A 169 -25.25 21.69 -6.62
CA GLU A 169 -26.70 21.69 -6.58
C GLU A 169 -27.01 22.34 -5.25
N GLU A 170 -27.42 23.60 -5.35
CA GLU A 170 -27.90 24.42 -4.27
C GLU A 170 -28.76 23.55 -3.36
N LEU A 171 -28.30 23.32 -2.14
CA LEU A 171 -29.17 23.03 -1.03
C LEU A 171 -30.05 24.27 -0.86
N THR A 172 -31.08 24.36 -1.69
CA THR A 172 -32.21 25.25 -1.49
C THR A 172 -32.86 24.80 -0.20
N SER A 173 -32.39 25.39 0.89
CA SER A 173 -33.23 25.67 2.04
C SER A 173 -34.36 26.59 1.59
N SER A 174 -35.34 26.01 0.90
CA SER A 174 -36.69 26.55 0.82
C SER A 174 -37.67 25.38 0.83
N SER A 175 -38.33 25.25 1.97
CA SER A 175 -39.70 24.77 2.02
C SER A 175 -40.50 25.33 0.84
N THR A 176 -41.10 24.46 0.03
CA THR A 176 -42.46 24.53 -0.55
C THR A 176 -42.49 23.85 -1.93
N GLN A 177 -42.40 22.51 -1.96
CA GLN A 177 -43.22 21.75 -2.88
C GLN A 177 -44.41 21.20 -2.10
N LYS A 178 -45.57 21.82 -2.33
CA LYS A 178 -46.86 21.43 -1.77
C LYS A 178 -47.13 19.95 -2.04
N LYS A 179 -46.80 19.08 -1.07
CA LYS A 179 -47.57 17.86 -0.81
C LYS A 179 -48.61 18.15 0.27
N GLY A 180 -49.48 19.12 -0.03
CA GLY A 180 -50.71 19.31 0.72
C GLY A 180 -51.72 18.26 0.27
N SER A 181 -51.78 17.12 0.95
CA SER A 181 -52.94 16.23 0.81
C SER A 181 -53.04 15.15 1.88
N PHE A 182 -51.91 14.62 2.35
CA PHE A 182 -51.95 13.43 3.21
C PHE A 182 -52.13 13.74 4.68
N TRP A 183 -51.41 14.72 5.22
CA TRP A 183 -51.46 15.03 6.65
C TRP A 183 -52.70 15.81 7.06
N HIS A 184 -53.26 16.61 6.14
CA HIS A 184 -54.48 17.39 6.40
C HIS A 184 -55.73 16.50 6.57
N ARG A 185 -55.76 15.32 5.93
CA ARG A 185 -56.85 14.34 6.06
C ARG A 185 -56.75 13.47 7.31
N LEU A 186 -55.56 13.40 7.92
CA LEU A 186 -55.30 12.52 9.06
C LEU A 186 -55.61 13.20 10.40
N PHE A 187 -55.55 14.54 10.47
CA PHE A 187 -55.77 15.30 11.71
C PHE A 187 -57.04 16.17 11.72
N HIS A 188 -57.88 16.08 10.68
CA HIS A 188 -59.21 16.71 10.65
C HIS A 188 -60.34 15.69 10.43
N GLY A 189 -60.21 14.51 11.04
CA GLY A 189 -61.33 13.57 11.21
C GLY A 189 -62.27 14.08 12.30
N ASN A 190 -63.49 14.42 11.87
CA ASN A 190 -64.64 15.02 12.55
C ASN A 190 -64.91 14.64 14.03
N LYS A 191 -65.50 15.63 14.73
CA LYS A 191 -66.51 15.42 15.78
C LYS A 191 -67.82 14.95 15.17
#